data_AF-A0AB73BK38-F1
#
_entry.id   AF-A0AB73BK38-F1
#
_cell.length_a   1.000
_cell.length_b   1.000
_cell.length_c   1.000
_cell.angle_alpha   90.00
_cell.angle_beta   90.00
_cell.angle_gamma   90.00
#
_symmetry.space_group_name_H-M   'P 1'
#
loop_
_entity.id
_entity.type
_entity.pdbx_description
1 polymer ?
#
loop_
_entity_poly.entity_id
_entity_poly.type
_entity_poly.pdbx_seq_one_letter_code
_entity_poly.pdbx_strand_id
1 'polypeptide(L)' 'MKTFQSTLVLMALASSSAAFAATDFDTLDVDGSGAISQAEASVDAELLSKFEELDTNQDGELSEDEFSKA' A
#
# COMPACT_ATOMS: atom_id res chain seq x y z
N MET A 1 -36.26 -6.78 -3.94
CA MET A 1 -35.65 -5.51 -4.40
C MET A 1 -34.15 -5.59 -4.16
N LYS A 2 -33.37 -5.24 -5.19
CA LYS A 2 -31.91 -4.99 -5.23
C LYS A 2 -30.99 -6.23 -5.27
N THR A 3 -30.57 -6.48 -6.50
CA THR A 3 -29.43 -7.25 -7.04
C THR A 3 -28.08 -6.79 -6.50
N PHE A 4 -27.05 -7.65 -6.57
CA PHE A 4 -25.65 -7.43 -7.02
C PHE A 4 -24.84 -8.70 -6.64
N GLN A 5 -24.92 -9.78 -7.43
CA GLN A 5 -23.97 -10.21 -8.47
C GLN A 5 -22.53 -10.53 -7.97
N SER A 6 -22.22 -11.84 -7.94
CA SER A 6 -20.91 -12.46 -7.78
C SER A 6 -19.97 -12.23 -8.97
N THR A 7 -18.69 -11.97 -8.71
CA THR A 7 -17.45 -12.26 -9.51
C THR A 7 -16.31 -11.45 -8.87
N LEU A 8 -15.03 -11.82 -8.76
CA LEU A 8 -14.20 -12.95 -9.19
C LEU A 8 -12.80 -12.70 -8.55
N VAL A 9 -12.23 -13.73 -7.91
CA VAL A 9 -10.80 -14.07 -7.73
C VAL A 9 -9.73 -12.99 -7.94
N LEU A 10 -8.87 -12.78 -6.92
CA LEU A 10 -7.43 -12.90 -7.13
C LEU A 10 -6.73 -13.49 -5.89
N MET A 11 -6.31 -14.75 -6.04
CA MET A 11 -5.32 -15.40 -5.20
C MET A 11 -3.96 -14.86 -5.64
N ALA A 12 -3.24 -14.16 -4.77
CA ALA A 12 -1.82 -13.85 -4.97
C ALA A 12 -1.06 -14.31 -3.72
N LEU A 13 -0.46 -15.49 -3.86
CA LEU A 13 0.68 -15.93 -3.05
C LEU A 13 1.91 -15.16 -3.54
N ALA A 14 2.54 -14.36 -2.69
CA ALA A 14 3.95 -13.99 -2.80
C ALA A 14 4.41 -13.63 -1.39
N SER A 15 4.96 -14.59 -0.65
CA SER A 15 6.40 -14.76 -0.50
C SER A 15 7.02 -13.61 0.29
N SER A 16 7.25 -13.90 1.57
CA SER A 16 8.12 -13.13 2.47
C SER A 16 9.38 -12.65 1.76
N SER A 17 9.55 -11.33 1.67
CA SER A 17 10.86 -10.67 1.65
C SER A 17 10.72 -9.19 2.02
N ALA A 18 9.90 -8.89 3.02
CA ALA A 18 9.78 -7.56 3.61
C ALA A 18 10.70 -7.51 4.84
N ALA A 19 11.98 -7.43 4.56
CA ALA A 19 13.00 -7.03 5.51
C ALA A 19 13.98 -6.25 4.65
N PHE A 20 14.46 -5.10 5.13
CA PHE A 20 15.42 -4.20 4.48
C PHE A 20 14.87 -2.93 3.79
N ALA A 21 13.67 -2.45 4.13
CA ALA A 21 13.28 -1.03 3.97
C ALA A 21 12.81 -0.35 5.29
N ALA A 22 12.92 -1.09 6.40
CA ALA A 22 12.21 -0.89 7.67
C ALA A 22 12.55 0.36 8.50
N THR A 23 13.25 1.37 7.99
CA THR A 23 13.49 2.60 8.76
C THR A 23 12.51 3.71 8.44
N ASP A 24 12.15 3.89 7.17
CA ASP A 24 11.31 5.02 6.76
C ASP A 24 9.84 4.61 6.64
N PHE A 25 9.58 3.37 6.19
CA PHE A 25 8.23 2.81 6.12
C PHE A 25 7.60 2.68 7.52
N ASP A 26 8.28 2.06 8.47
CA ASP A 26 7.80 1.87 9.86
C ASP A 26 7.56 3.21 10.58
N THR A 27 8.26 4.28 10.16
CA THR A 27 8.01 5.63 10.71
C THR A 27 6.80 6.33 10.11
N LEU A 28 6.38 5.93 8.91
CA LEU A 28 5.22 6.47 8.21
C LEU A 28 3.95 5.66 8.51
N ASP A 29 4.09 4.33 8.73
CA ASP A 29 3.03 3.41 9.16
C ASP A 29 2.77 3.60 10.66
N VAL A 30 2.07 4.68 10.99
CA VAL A 30 1.78 5.08 12.38
C VAL A 30 0.75 4.15 13.00
N ASP A 31 -0.15 3.60 12.18
CA ASP A 31 -1.19 2.67 12.64
C ASP A 31 -0.69 1.22 12.77
N GLY A 32 0.42 0.87 12.11
CA GLY A 32 1.04 -0.44 12.16
C GLY A 32 0.27 -1.49 11.36
N SER A 33 -0.41 -1.07 10.30
CA SER A 33 -1.18 -1.96 9.43
C SER A 33 -0.30 -2.78 8.50
N GLY A 34 0.95 -2.36 8.27
CA GLY A 34 1.85 -2.92 7.27
C GLY A 34 1.65 -2.32 5.86
N ALA A 35 0.95 -1.19 5.76
CA ALA A 35 0.78 -0.39 4.56
C ALA A 35 0.77 1.10 4.92
N ILE A 36 1.17 1.98 3.98
CA ILE A 36 1.01 3.44 4.15
C ILE A 36 -0.29 3.85 3.49
N SER A 37 -1.29 4.24 4.27
CA SER A 37 -2.52 4.80 3.69
C SER A 37 -2.25 6.20 3.10
N GLN A 38 -3.11 6.69 2.20
CA GLN A 38 -2.99 8.05 1.65
C GLN A 38 -2.88 9.15 2.73
N ALA A 39 -3.55 8.97 3.87
CA ALA A 39 -3.48 9.90 5.00
C ALA A 39 -2.07 9.97 5.63
N GLU A 40 -1.41 8.83 5.74
CA GLU A 40 -0.03 8.73 6.23
C GLU A 40 0.95 9.21 5.16
N ALA A 41 0.73 8.85 3.90
CA ALA A 41 1.50 9.40 2.79
C ALA A 41 1.41 10.92 2.70
N SER A 42 0.29 11.51 3.11
CA SER A 42 0.10 12.97 3.10
C SER A 42 1.01 13.73 4.08
N VAL A 43 1.67 13.03 5.02
CA VAL A 43 2.68 13.66 5.89
C VAL A 43 3.96 14.00 5.11
N ASP A 44 4.19 13.33 3.99
CA ASP A 44 5.34 13.53 3.11
C ASP A 44 4.89 13.90 1.69
N ALA A 45 5.17 15.12 1.27
CA ALA A 45 4.71 15.62 -0.02
C ALA A 45 5.35 14.91 -1.22
N GLU A 46 6.57 14.39 -1.07
CA GLU A 46 7.26 13.64 -2.12
C GLU A 46 6.63 12.25 -2.24
N LEU A 47 6.36 11.60 -1.11
CA LEU A 47 5.66 10.32 -1.09
C LEU A 47 4.26 10.44 -1.67
N LEU A 48 3.48 11.44 -1.26
CA LEU A 48 2.12 11.65 -1.77
C LEU A 48 2.11 11.89 -3.29
N SER A 49 3.12 12.59 -3.81
CA SER A 49 3.25 12.82 -5.27
C SER A 49 3.57 11.54 -6.03
N LYS A 50 4.28 10.61 -5.42
CA LYS A 50 4.62 9.30 -6.00
C LYS A 50 3.59 8.23 -5.62
N PHE A 51 2.68 8.51 -4.70
CA PHE A 51 1.70 7.57 -4.17
C PHE A 51 0.87 6.94 -5.29
N GLU A 52 0.28 7.77 -6.15
CA GLU A 52 -0.51 7.28 -7.29
C GLU A 52 0.32 6.49 -8.31
N GLU A 53 1.64 6.73 -8.38
CA GLU A 53 2.56 6.00 -9.25
C GLU A 53 2.99 4.66 -8.65
N LEU A 54 3.04 4.57 -7.33
CA LEU A 54 3.46 3.40 -6.56
C LEU A 54 2.30 2.45 -6.22
N ASP A 55 1.09 3.01 -6.03
CA ASP A 55 -0.18 2.31 -5.82
C ASP A 55 -0.63 1.64 -7.13
N THR A 56 0.08 0.57 -7.48
CA THR A 56 -0.11 -0.14 -8.75
C THR A 56 -1.39 -0.96 -8.76
N ASN A 57 -1.86 -1.38 -7.60
CA ASN A 57 -3.14 -2.05 -7.39
C ASN A 57 -4.33 -1.08 -7.25
N GLN A 58 -4.08 0.23 -7.09
CA GLN A 58 -5.10 1.28 -6.93
C GLN A 58 -6.06 1.00 -5.77
N ASP A 59 -5.49 0.48 -4.70
CA ASP A 59 -6.17 0.12 -3.46
C ASP A 59 -6.33 1.34 -2.54
N GLY A 60 -5.50 2.38 -2.74
CA GLY A 60 -5.48 3.57 -1.90
C GLY A 60 -4.55 3.44 -0.70
N GLU A 61 -3.69 2.43 -0.68
CA GLU A 61 -2.67 2.16 0.34
C GLU A 61 -1.39 1.64 -0.35
N LEU A 62 -0.20 2.04 0.13
CA LEU A 62 1.08 1.52 -0.35
C LEU A 62 1.55 0.40 0.54
N SER A 63 1.60 -0.82 0.00
CA SER A 63 2.23 -1.94 0.70
C SER A 63 3.74 -1.71 0.82
N GLU A 64 4.42 -2.40 1.76
CA GLU A 64 5.88 -2.32 1.90
C GLU A 64 6.62 -2.62 0.57
N ASP A 65 6.08 -3.56 -0.23
CA ASP A 65 6.58 -3.88 -1.57
C ASP A 65 6.44 -2.74 -2.59
N GLU A 66 5.35 -1.96 -2.51
CA GLU A 66 5.09 -0.83 -3.39
C GLU A 66 5.89 0.40 -2.97
N PHE A 67 5.96 0.64 -1.67
CA PHE A 67 6.82 1.67 -1.08
C PHE A 67 8.30 1.41 -1.38
N SER A 68 8.76 0.15 -1.36
CA SER A 68 10.14 -0.21 -1.72
C SER A 68 10.48 0.05 -3.19
N LYS A 69 9.48 0.36 -4.04
CA LYS A 69 9.69 0.76 -5.44
C LYS A 69 9.67 2.28 -5.65
N ALA A 70 9.46 3.05 -4.59
CA ALA A 70 9.57 4.51 -4.57
C ALA A 70 11.00 4.97 -4.88
#